data_AF-A0A926XNG2-F1
#
_entry.id   AF-A0A926XNG2-F1
#
_cell.length_a   1.000
_cell.length_b   1.000
_cell.length_c   1.000
_cell.angle_alpha   90.00
_cell.angle_beta   90.00
_cell.angle_gamma   90.00
#
_symmetry.space_group_name_H-M   'P 1'
#
loop_
_entity.id
_entity.type
_entity.pdbx_description
1 polymer ?
#
loop_
_entity_poly.entity_id
_entity_poly.type
_entity_poly.pdbx_seq_one_letter_code
_entity_poly.pdbx_strand_id
1 'polypeptide(L)'
;MIDTPPKFDLIFQDVLRVIQLVCQNQPELLQEKYRSVDWFSDRAQSALKAKLKAILKPVNSPEQAIAQLQHFLQSLFLEPFFVSQIAKQLLIALHSRFTLFQSEGADIAILLLDAENLQLDAKTEKFLTSICRCPLRVKIAFANWRSLGKLDRDLHSRGYDLLHVPGGRDHADGKMIAVGSSLHERYPNAREVLVCSSDTIMTNLCNHLQQKGLWIYQIQKQGDSLEIFNSQTNQTQTFLLASIANFPSIEEFVRQIEEITQLEQNTKGSSWVKLSDISQHFRDRYKLTISQVVSYYWSDNKAKDFFIERPERFVVHKTSESSELYVTFFQSQSTSSFDPSAPILTEEEKSSSENSPISSAWQLEQILLQAIKNLTSKPGEFTSVEKLAGEFSKQYGEGVTKVLKRLQLDNTFTKFLQSSQHFKLQKDGKSYRVAATAP
;
A
#
# COMPACT_ATOMS: atom_id res chain seq x y z
N MET A 1 -14.26 17.85 7.74
CA MET A 1 -13.43 16.69 8.14
C MET A 1 -13.07 16.69 9.63
N ILE A 2 -12.69 17.84 10.23
CA ILE A 2 -12.24 17.95 11.63
C ILE A 2 -13.28 18.61 12.56
N ASP A 3 -14.35 19.15 11.99
CA ASP A 3 -15.31 20.04 12.70
C ASP A 3 -16.20 19.34 13.74
N THR A 4 -16.12 18.01 13.88
CA THR A 4 -16.79 17.35 15.00
C THR A 4 -15.99 17.57 16.29
N PRO A 5 -16.62 18.05 17.37
CA PRO A 5 -15.94 18.31 18.65
C PRO A 5 -14.96 17.22 19.12
N PRO A 6 -15.29 15.90 19.07
CA PRO A 6 -14.38 14.87 19.54
C PRO A 6 -13.10 14.71 18.70
N LYS A 7 -13.14 14.98 17.39
CA LYS A 7 -11.96 14.83 16.51
C LYS A 7 -10.97 15.96 16.73
N PHE A 8 -11.48 17.19 16.82
CA PHE A 8 -10.68 18.36 17.10
C PHE A 8 -10.04 18.30 18.49
N ASP A 9 -10.78 17.85 19.51
CA ASP A 9 -10.26 17.78 20.88
C ASP A 9 -9.07 16.80 20.99
N LEU A 10 -9.06 15.69 20.25
CA LEU A 10 -7.92 14.76 20.21
C LEU A 10 -6.66 15.40 19.60
N ILE A 11 -6.81 16.14 18.49
CA ILE A 11 -5.70 16.87 17.86
C ILE A 11 -5.17 17.94 18.81
N PHE A 12 -6.08 18.69 19.44
CA PHE A 12 -5.73 19.71 20.43
C PHE A 12 -4.93 19.13 21.59
N GLN A 13 -5.36 17.99 22.14
CA GLN A 13 -4.68 17.34 23.27
C GLN A 13 -3.26 16.87 22.91
N ASP A 14 -3.06 16.30 21.72
CA ASP A 14 -1.73 15.87 21.29
C ASP A 14 -0.77 17.05 21.13
N VAL A 15 -1.23 18.13 20.51
CA VAL A 15 -0.42 19.36 20.33
C VAL A 15 -0.13 20.01 21.67
N LEU A 16 -1.13 20.14 22.54
CA LEU A 16 -0.98 20.72 23.88
C LEU A 16 0.02 19.93 24.72
N ARG A 17 -0.08 18.59 24.72
CA ARG A 17 0.82 17.71 25.47
C ARG A 17 2.27 17.91 25.04
N VAL A 18 2.53 18.02 23.73
CA VAL A 18 3.89 18.24 23.23
C VAL A 18 4.42 19.61 23.61
N ILE A 19 3.60 20.66 23.54
CA ILE A 19 4.01 22.01 23.98
C ILE A 19 4.37 22.00 25.47
N GLN A 20 3.54 21.36 26.31
CA GLN A 20 3.80 21.25 27.74
C GLN A 20 5.06 20.43 28.03
N LEU A 21 5.26 19.30 27.33
CA LEU A 21 6.44 18.45 27.47
C LEU A 21 7.72 19.21 27.11
N VAL A 22 7.72 19.94 25.99
CA VAL A 22 8.87 20.73 25.55
C VAL A 22 9.12 21.89 26.51
N CYS A 23 8.07 22.58 26.97
CA CYS A 23 8.20 23.68 27.93
C CYS A 23 8.85 23.22 29.26
N GLN A 24 8.55 22.01 29.72
CA GLN A 24 9.10 21.48 30.98
C GLN A 24 10.53 20.94 30.83
N ASN A 25 10.85 20.29 29.71
CA ASN A 25 12.08 19.50 29.59
C ASN A 25 13.12 20.10 28.65
N GLN A 26 12.70 20.85 27.63
CA GLN A 26 13.57 21.37 26.55
C GLN A 26 13.08 22.75 26.06
N PRO A 27 12.96 23.76 26.94
CA PRO A 27 12.41 25.07 26.58
C PRO A 27 13.21 25.79 25.48
N GLU A 28 14.47 25.43 25.28
CA GLU A 28 15.32 25.92 24.21
C GLU A 28 14.74 25.62 22.81
N LEU A 29 13.94 24.56 22.66
CA LEU A 29 13.29 24.21 21.40
C LEU A 29 12.09 25.11 21.05
N LEU A 30 11.58 25.88 22.01
CA LEU A 30 10.55 26.89 21.77
C LEU A 30 11.17 28.20 21.29
N GLN A 31 10.43 28.91 20.43
CA GLN A 31 10.73 30.29 20.08
C GLN A 31 10.72 31.15 21.35
N GLU A 32 11.65 32.10 21.44
CA GLU A 32 11.93 32.86 22.66
C GLU A 32 10.68 33.52 23.26
N LYS A 33 9.84 34.12 22.42
CA LYS A 33 8.57 34.78 22.80
C LYS A 33 7.52 33.86 23.44
N TYR A 34 7.67 32.54 23.36
CA TYR A 34 6.75 31.56 23.91
C TYR A 34 7.28 30.80 25.12
N ARG A 35 8.55 31.01 25.50
CA ARG A 35 9.18 30.35 26.66
C ARG A 35 8.61 30.82 27.98
N SER A 36 8.14 32.06 28.06
CA SER A 36 7.54 32.67 29.25
C SER A 36 6.02 32.48 29.35
N VAL A 37 5.41 31.79 28.38
CA VAL A 37 3.97 31.54 28.40
C VAL A 37 3.67 30.39 29.33
N ASP A 38 2.74 30.60 30.26
CA ASP A 38 2.22 29.52 31.11
C ASP A 38 1.23 28.65 30.31
N TRP A 39 1.77 27.60 29.68
CA TRP A 39 1.01 26.62 28.89
C TRP A 39 0.12 25.69 29.72
N PHE A 40 0.17 25.77 31.05
CA PHE A 40 -0.76 25.06 31.94
C PHE A 40 -1.99 25.90 32.26
N SER A 41 -1.92 27.23 32.10
CA SER A 41 -3.06 28.12 32.33
C SER A 41 -4.21 27.93 31.32
N ASP A 42 -5.45 28.03 31.82
CA ASP A 42 -6.66 27.96 30.99
C ASP A 42 -6.66 29.04 29.90
N ARG A 43 -6.05 30.19 30.18
CA ARG A 43 -5.94 31.31 29.23
C ARG A 43 -5.08 30.94 28.02
N ALA A 44 -3.90 30.33 28.24
CA ALA A 44 -3.02 29.91 27.16
C ALA A 44 -3.63 28.74 26.37
N GLN A 45 -4.23 27.76 27.07
CA GLN A 45 -4.90 26.63 26.44
C GLN A 45 -6.07 27.07 25.58
N SER A 46 -6.90 27.99 26.07
CA SER A 46 -8.04 28.55 25.30
C SER A 46 -7.58 29.32 24.06
N ALA A 47 -6.51 30.11 24.18
CA ALA A 47 -5.92 30.84 23.05
C ALA A 47 -5.34 29.89 22.00
N LEU A 48 -4.65 28.83 22.43
CA LEU A 48 -4.14 27.77 21.55
C LEU A 48 -5.30 27.04 20.85
N LYS A 49 -6.33 26.67 21.61
CA LYS A 49 -7.53 25.99 21.09
C LYS A 49 -8.21 26.83 20.00
N ALA A 50 -8.38 28.14 20.25
CA ALA A 50 -8.96 29.06 19.27
C ALA A 50 -8.10 29.19 18.00
N LYS A 51 -6.77 29.30 18.14
CA LYS A 51 -5.85 29.36 17.00
C LYS A 51 -5.85 28.08 16.16
N LEU A 52 -5.74 26.92 16.81
CA LEU A 52 -5.79 25.63 16.12
C LEU A 52 -7.12 25.43 15.40
N LYS A 53 -8.23 25.84 16.02
CA LYS A 53 -9.55 25.76 15.38
C LYS A 53 -9.64 26.66 14.15
N ALA A 54 -9.12 27.88 14.21
CA ALA A 54 -9.10 28.79 13.07
C ALA A 54 -8.28 28.24 11.89
N ILE A 55 -7.14 27.61 12.19
CA ILE A 55 -6.24 27.04 11.19
C ILE A 55 -6.86 25.77 10.58
N LEU A 56 -7.50 24.91 11.37
CA LEU A 56 -8.04 23.64 10.86
C LEU A 56 -9.43 23.76 10.22
N LYS A 57 -10.11 24.89 10.34
CA LYS A 57 -11.46 25.14 9.79
C LYS A 57 -11.54 25.11 8.25
N PRO A 58 -10.64 25.76 7.47
CA PRO A 58 -10.73 25.79 6.01
C PRO A 58 -10.21 24.51 5.30
N VAL A 59 -9.93 23.44 6.03
CA VAL A 59 -9.15 22.31 5.50
C VAL A 59 -10.03 21.19 4.94
N ASN A 60 -9.76 20.81 3.69
CA ASN A 60 -10.52 19.79 2.95
C ASN A 60 -9.78 18.44 2.81
N SER A 61 -8.48 18.36 3.15
CA SER A 61 -7.72 17.09 3.14
C SER A 61 -6.73 16.98 4.32
N PRO A 62 -6.32 15.77 4.75
CA PRO A 62 -5.28 15.54 5.75
C PRO A 62 -3.94 16.15 5.42
N GLU A 63 -3.53 16.08 4.17
CA GLU A 63 -2.23 16.59 3.73
C GLU A 63 -2.21 18.10 3.93
N GLN A 64 -3.33 18.77 3.61
CA GLN A 64 -3.52 20.19 3.90
C GLN A 64 -3.59 20.47 5.42
N ALA A 65 -4.26 19.61 6.20
CA ALA A 65 -4.37 19.77 7.66
C ALA A 65 -3.01 19.70 8.33
N ILE A 66 -2.22 18.71 7.93
CA ILE A 66 -0.89 18.42 8.44
C ILE A 66 0.07 19.54 8.02
N ALA A 67 0.03 19.97 6.75
CA ALA A 67 0.85 21.08 6.29
C ALA A 67 0.55 22.38 7.06
N GLN A 68 -0.72 22.68 7.31
CA GLN A 68 -1.10 23.88 8.07
C GLN A 68 -0.73 23.77 9.56
N LEU A 69 -0.86 22.57 10.15
CA LEU A 69 -0.37 22.31 11.51
C LEU A 69 1.15 22.44 11.59
N GLN A 70 1.90 21.92 10.62
CA GLN A 70 3.34 22.04 10.57
C GLN A 70 3.76 23.50 10.48
N HIS A 71 3.14 24.29 9.59
CA HIS A 71 3.40 25.72 9.50
C HIS A 71 3.07 26.45 10.82
N PHE A 72 1.98 26.07 11.49
CA PHE A 72 1.67 26.59 12.81
C PHE A 72 2.73 26.23 13.85
N LEU A 73 3.18 24.98 13.88
CA LEU A 73 4.23 24.51 14.80
C LEU A 73 5.55 25.22 14.54
N GLN A 74 5.89 25.52 13.28
CA GLN A 74 7.10 26.31 12.92
C GLN A 74 7.03 27.73 13.50
N SER A 75 5.83 28.27 13.70
CA SER A 75 5.67 29.55 14.38
C SER A 75 5.95 29.46 15.88
N LEU A 76 5.84 28.28 16.50
CA LEU A 76 6.00 28.04 17.94
C LEU A 76 7.38 27.49 18.33
N PHE A 77 7.95 26.64 17.49
CA PHE A 77 9.20 25.91 17.75
C PHE A 77 10.33 26.34 16.82
N LEU A 78 11.57 26.13 17.24
CA LEU A 78 12.77 26.32 16.42
C LEU A 78 13.06 25.08 15.56
N GLU A 79 13.87 25.23 14.53
CA GLU A 79 14.25 24.13 13.61
C GLU A 79 14.72 22.84 14.33
N PRO A 80 15.53 22.87 15.41
CA PRO A 80 15.98 21.66 16.08
C PRO A 80 14.84 20.80 16.65
N PHE A 81 13.67 21.39 16.94
CA PHE A 81 12.50 20.64 17.36
C PHE A 81 12.08 19.63 16.29
N PHE A 82 12.08 20.00 15.02
CA PHE A 82 11.57 19.16 13.93
C PHE A 82 12.48 17.96 13.61
N VAL A 83 13.74 18.00 14.05
CA VAL A 83 14.67 16.86 13.97
C VAL A 83 14.53 15.93 15.19
N SER A 84 13.93 16.41 16.28
CA SER A 84 13.77 15.68 17.53
C SER A 84 12.81 14.48 17.42
N GLN A 85 12.98 13.51 18.32
CA GLN A 85 12.07 12.37 18.42
C GLN A 85 10.65 12.79 18.85
N ILE A 86 10.53 13.86 19.63
CA ILE A 86 9.24 14.42 20.09
C ILE A 86 8.41 14.89 18.88
N ALA A 87 9.03 15.62 17.95
CA ALA A 87 8.34 16.07 16.74
C ALA A 87 7.97 14.90 15.82
N LYS A 88 8.86 13.91 15.66
CA LYS A 88 8.56 12.70 14.86
C LYS A 88 7.35 11.95 15.42
N GLN A 89 7.28 11.75 16.73
CA GLN A 89 6.16 11.08 17.39
C GLN A 89 4.85 11.86 17.23
N LEU A 90 4.88 13.19 17.38
CA LEU A 90 3.72 14.04 17.15
C LEU A 90 3.20 13.93 15.72
N LEU A 91 4.09 14.01 14.73
CA LEU A 91 3.71 13.92 13.32
C LEU A 91 3.12 12.55 12.97
N ILE A 92 3.68 11.46 13.49
CA ILE A 92 3.14 10.10 13.30
C ILE A 92 1.74 10.00 13.92
N ALA A 93 1.55 10.49 15.15
CA ALA A 93 0.26 10.48 15.81
C ALA A 93 -0.79 11.29 15.03
N LEU A 94 -0.42 12.49 14.57
CA LEU A 94 -1.30 13.35 13.77
C LEU A 94 -1.66 12.69 12.44
N HIS A 95 -0.69 12.17 11.69
CA HIS A 95 -0.96 11.42 10.45
C HIS A 95 -1.93 10.28 10.70
N SER A 96 -1.67 9.46 11.72
CA SER A 96 -2.51 8.29 12.04
C SER A 96 -3.96 8.71 12.35
N ARG A 97 -4.14 9.81 13.07
CA ARG A 97 -5.47 10.36 13.38
C ARG A 97 -6.16 10.95 12.15
N PHE A 98 -5.45 11.70 11.32
CA PHE A 98 -6.05 12.25 10.10
C PHE A 98 -6.44 11.17 9.11
N THR A 99 -5.63 10.11 8.97
CA THR A 99 -5.98 8.91 8.20
C THR A 99 -7.23 8.25 8.79
N LEU A 100 -7.32 8.11 10.12
CA LEU A 100 -8.52 7.58 10.80
C LEU A 100 -9.75 8.49 10.58
N PHE A 101 -9.57 9.81 10.53
CA PHE A 101 -10.67 10.77 10.33
C PHE A 101 -11.16 10.84 8.89
N GLN A 102 -10.30 10.61 7.90
CA GLN A 102 -10.70 10.33 6.51
C GLN A 102 -11.44 9.00 6.38
N SER A 103 -11.10 8.07 7.25
CA SER A 103 -11.66 6.73 7.28
C SER A 103 -13.15 6.73 7.65
N GLU A 104 -13.60 7.67 8.48
CA GLU A 104 -15.01 7.83 8.84
C GLU A 104 -15.78 8.59 7.73
N GLY A 105 -16.24 7.82 6.74
CA GLY A 105 -16.98 8.28 5.57
C GLY A 105 -16.54 7.57 4.28
N ALA A 106 -15.39 6.89 4.31
CA ALA A 106 -14.96 6.01 3.24
C ALA A 106 -15.69 4.66 3.33
N ASP A 107 -16.05 4.13 2.17
CA ASP A 107 -16.62 2.80 2.03
C ASP A 107 -15.69 1.76 2.68
N ILE A 108 -16.25 0.85 3.48
CA ILE A 108 -15.49 -0.18 4.22
C ILE A 108 -15.90 -1.59 3.79
N ALA A 109 -14.95 -2.51 3.94
CA ALA A 109 -15.22 -3.95 3.91
C ALA A 109 -15.33 -4.50 5.34
N ILE A 110 -16.25 -5.45 5.52
CA ILE A 110 -16.51 -6.17 6.77
C ILE A 110 -16.29 -7.66 6.54
N LEU A 111 -15.58 -8.34 7.44
CA LEU A 111 -15.40 -9.79 7.40
C LEU A 111 -16.16 -10.43 8.55
N LEU A 112 -17.05 -11.36 8.21
CA LEU A 112 -17.75 -12.23 9.14
C LEU A 112 -17.15 -13.62 9.05
N LEU A 113 -16.66 -14.15 10.18
CA LEU A 113 -16.00 -15.44 10.26
C LEU A 113 -16.78 -16.41 11.13
N ASP A 114 -17.24 -17.49 10.52
CA ASP A 114 -17.66 -18.69 11.24
C ASP A 114 -16.41 -19.49 11.64
N ALA A 115 -15.92 -19.23 12.86
CA ALA A 115 -14.64 -19.75 13.33
C ALA A 115 -14.71 -21.24 13.74
N GLU A 116 -15.91 -21.81 13.87
CA GLU A 116 -16.08 -23.25 14.12
C GLU A 116 -15.88 -24.05 12.84
N ASN A 117 -16.44 -23.57 11.72
CA ASN A 117 -16.41 -24.28 10.45
C ASN A 117 -15.24 -23.87 9.55
N LEU A 118 -14.73 -22.65 9.68
CA LEU A 118 -13.69 -22.11 8.80
C LEU A 118 -12.59 -21.41 9.61
N GLN A 119 -11.39 -22.00 9.63
CA GLN A 119 -10.21 -21.38 10.24
C GLN A 119 -9.40 -20.63 9.19
N LEU A 120 -9.25 -19.32 9.40
CA LEU A 120 -8.42 -18.44 8.57
C LEU A 120 -7.12 -18.10 9.30
N ASP A 121 -6.00 -18.37 8.65
CA ASP A 121 -4.69 -17.90 9.11
C ASP A 121 -4.41 -16.46 8.65
N ALA A 122 -3.37 -15.85 9.24
CA ALA A 122 -3.01 -14.47 8.92
C ALA A 122 -2.64 -14.24 7.44
N LYS A 123 -2.18 -15.29 6.73
CA LYS A 123 -1.81 -15.20 5.32
C LYS A 123 -3.06 -15.18 4.44
N THR A 124 -4.00 -16.08 4.69
CA THR A 124 -5.30 -16.16 4.02
C THR A 124 -6.07 -14.87 4.22
N GLU A 125 -6.00 -14.23 5.38
CA GLU A 125 -6.63 -12.93 5.60
C GLU A 125 -6.01 -11.79 4.82
N LYS A 126 -4.68 -11.75 4.71
CA LYS A 126 -4.01 -10.76 3.86
C LYS A 126 -4.44 -10.93 2.41
N PHE A 127 -4.55 -12.17 1.94
CA PHE A 127 -5.09 -12.49 0.63
C PHE A 127 -6.55 -12.05 0.47
N LEU A 128 -7.43 -12.37 1.42
CA LEU A 128 -8.83 -11.88 1.36
C LEU A 128 -8.91 -10.36 1.35
N THR A 129 -8.02 -9.69 2.07
CA THR A 129 -7.92 -8.22 2.07
C THR A 129 -7.54 -7.68 0.69
N SER A 130 -6.67 -8.36 -0.07
CA SER A 130 -6.27 -7.90 -1.41
C SER A 130 -7.37 -8.09 -2.46
N ILE A 131 -8.39 -8.89 -2.18
CA ILE A 131 -9.55 -9.08 -3.08
C ILE A 131 -10.58 -7.95 -2.89
N CYS A 132 -10.63 -7.35 -1.70
CA CYS A 132 -11.56 -6.28 -1.38
C CYS A 132 -11.17 -5.00 -2.14
N ARG A 133 -12.15 -4.27 -2.66
CA ARG A 133 -11.93 -2.91 -3.19
C ARG A 133 -11.92 -1.88 -2.08
N CYS A 134 -12.65 -2.15 -1.01
CA CYS A 134 -12.70 -1.32 0.17
C CYS A 134 -11.70 -1.83 1.22
N PRO A 135 -11.12 -0.95 2.05
CA PRO A 135 -10.28 -1.40 3.15
C PRO A 135 -11.08 -2.28 4.12
N LEU A 136 -10.56 -3.47 4.41
CA LEU A 136 -11.11 -4.35 5.45
C LEU A 136 -10.86 -3.73 6.83
N ARG A 137 -11.93 -3.29 7.50
CA ARG A 137 -11.83 -2.57 8.78
C ARG A 137 -12.54 -3.22 9.94
N VAL A 138 -13.59 -3.98 9.67
CA VAL A 138 -14.35 -4.66 10.70
C VAL A 138 -14.18 -6.15 10.48
N LYS A 139 -13.78 -6.86 11.54
CA LYS A 139 -13.63 -8.32 11.53
C LYS A 139 -14.39 -8.86 12.71
N ILE A 140 -15.36 -9.73 12.47
CA ILE A 140 -16.21 -10.31 13.51
C ILE A 140 -16.14 -11.81 13.38
N ALA A 141 -15.75 -12.49 14.45
CA ALA A 141 -15.74 -13.95 14.49
C ALA A 141 -16.81 -14.48 15.42
N PHE A 142 -17.44 -15.58 15.03
CA PHE A 142 -18.51 -16.25 15.75
C PHE A 142 -18.06 -17.66 16.09
N ALA A 143 -18.10 -18.00 17.38
CA ALA A 143 -17.88 -19.37 17.84
C ALA A 143 -18.20 -19.55 19.32
N ASN A 144 -18.34 -20.80 19.72
CA ASN A 144 -18.19 -21.22 21.09
C ASN A 144 -16.70 -21.20 21.47
N TRP A 145 -16.21 -20.06 21.93
CA TRP A 145 -14.80 -19.90 22.34
C TRP A 145 -14.33 -20.88 23.41
N ARG A 146 -15.25 -21.52 24.16
CA ARG A 146 -14.88 -22.56 25.15
C ARG A 146 -14.37 -23.83 24.48
N SER A 147 -14.76 -24.13 23.24
CA SER A 147 -14.36 -25.35 22.51
C SER A 147 -13.17 -25.15 21.57
N LEU A 148 -12.70 -23.91 21.33
CA LEU A 148 -11.67 -23.59 20.33
C LEU A 148 -10.28 -23.27 20.91
N GLY A 149 -10.04 -23.60 22.19
CA GLY A 149 -8.71 -23.57 22.80
C GLY A 149 -8.08 -22.18 22.86
N LYS A 150 -7.05 -21.93 22.03
CA LYS A 150 -6.28 -20.67 21.99
C LYS A 150 -6.61 -19.79 20.77
N LEU A 151 -7.54 -20.23 19.92
CA LEU A 151 -7.87 -19.55 18.67
C LEU A 151 -8.49 -18.16 18.91
N ASP A 152 -9.22 -18.02 20.01
CA ASP A 152 -9.76 -16.74 20.50
C ASP A 152 -8.66 -15.69 20.68
N ARG A 153 -7.56 -16.05 21.36
CA ARG A 153 -6.42 -15.15 21.59
C ARG A 153 -5.74 -14.75 20.29
N ASP A 154 -5.56 -15.70 19.38
CA ASP A 154 -4.98 -15.44 18.06
C ASP A 154 -5.85 -14.47 17.26
N LEU A 155 -7.15 -14.76 17.10
CA LEU A 155 -8.09 -13.89 16.39
C LEU A 155 -8.18 -12.49 17.02
N HIS A 156 -8.27 -12.41 18.36
CA HIS A 156 -8.29 -11.13 19.06
C HIS A 156 -7.02 -10.31 18.80
N SER A 157 -5.84 -10.96 18.82
CA SER A 157 -4.57 -10.28 18.49
C SER A 157 -4.52 -9.76 17.05
N ARG A 158 -5.30 -10.37 16.15
CA ARG A 158 -5.44 -9.99 14.73
C ARG A 158 -6.58 -9.00 14.47
N GLY A 159 -7.20 -8.48 15.53
CA GLY A 159 -8.19 -7.39 15.49
C GLY A 159 -9.63 -7.86 15.27
N TYR A 160 -9.97 -9.10 15.63
CA TYR A 160 -11.35 -9.57 15.58
C TYR A 160 -12.16 -9.21 16.81
N ASP A 161 -13.38 -8.75 16.57
CA ASP A 161 -14.45 -8.76 17.57
C ASP A 161 -14.97 -10.18 17.74
N LEU A 162 -14.82 -10.73 18.94
CA LEU A 162 -15.18 -12.11 19.23
C LEU A 162 -16.60 -12.20 19.79
N LEU A 163 -17.53 -12.73 19.00
CA LEU A 163 -18.90 -12.96 19.43
C LEU A 163 -19.09 -14.40 19.88
N HIS A 164 -19.18 -14.57 21.20
CA HIS A 164 -19.45 -15.87 21.81
C HIS A 164 -20.85 -16.38 21.45
N VAL A 165 -20.94 -17.66 21.06
CA VAL A 165 -22.21 -18.39 20.99
C VAL A 165 -22.26 -19.53 22.01
N PRO A 166 -23.45 -19.86 22.54
CA PRO A 166 -23.65 -21.07 23.33
C PRO A 166 -23.26 -22.31 22.53
N GLY A 167 -22.88 -23.38 23.24
CA GLY A 167 -22.66 -24.67 22.61
C GLY A 167 -23.98 -25.26 22.12
N GLY A 168 -23.99 -25.73 20.87
CA GLY A 168 -25.14 -26.35 20.23
C GLY A 168 -25.02 -26.26 18.72
N ARG A 169 -25.76 -27.12 18.00
CA ARG A 169 -25.78 -27.10 16.54
C ARG A 169 -26.37 -25.76 16.05
N ASP A 170 -25.82 -25.19 14.99
CA ASP A 170 -26.31 -24.01 14.27
C ASP A 170 -26.38 -22.69 15.08
N HIS A 171 -25.79 -22.64 16.28
CA HIS A 171 -25.83 -21.44 17.12
C HIS A 171 -24.89 -20.34 16.59
N ALA A 172 -23.74 -20.74 16.06
CA ALA A 172 -22.82 -19.85 15.35
C ALA A 172 -23.52 -19.24 14.13
N ASP A 173 -24.14 -20.08 13.30
CA ASP A 173 -24.87 -19.69 12.10
C ASP A 173 -26.02 -18.72 12.42
N GLY A 174 -26.86 -19.07 13.39
CA GLY A 174 -27.97 -18.23 13.81
C GLY A 174 -27.53 -16.85 14.30
N LYS A 175 -26.43 -16.77 15.07
CA LYS A 175 -25.91 -15.49 15.55
C LYS A 175 -25.24 -14.70 14.43
N MET A 176 -24.54 -15.37 13.53
CA MET A 176 -23.92 -14.75 12.35
C MET A 176 -24.98 -14.16 11.43
N ILE A 177 -26.10 -14.86 11.19
CA ILE A 177 -27.24 -14.35 10.42
C ILE A 177 -27.87 -13.14 11.11
N ALA A 178 -28.13 -13.22 12.41
CA ALA A 178 -28.78 -12.14 13.15
C ALA A 178 -27.92 -10.87 13.18
N VAL A 179 -26.64 -11.00 13.50
CA VAL A 179 -25.70 -9.87 13.52
C VAL A 179 -25.43 -9.37 12.11
N GLY A 180 -25.17 -10.29 11.18
CA GLY A 180 -24.92 -10.03 9.77
C GLY A 180 -26.03 -9.20 9.14
N SER A 181 -27.30 -9.58 9.36
CA SER A 181 -28.45 -8.86 8.80
C SER A 181 -28.55 -7.40 9.28
N SER A 182 -28.01 -7.10 10.46
CA SER A 182 -27.99 -5.73 11.02
C SER A 182 -26.76 -4.89 10.60
N LEU A 183 -25.84 -5.44 9.78
CA LEU A 183 -24.61 -4.74 9.43
C LEU A 183 -24.86 -3.43 8.69
N HIS A 184 -25.83 -3.39 7.79
CA HIS A 184 -26.15 -2.17 7.03
C HIS A 184 -26.59 -1.01 7.93
N GLU A 185 -27.26 -1.30 9.04
CA GLU A 185 -27.73 -0.32 10.02
C GLU A 185 -26.59 0.11 10.96
N ARG A 186 -25.77 -0.85 11.40
CA ARG A 186 -24.65 -0.61 12.32
C ARG A 186 -23.44 0.03 11.66
N TYR A 187 -23.25 -0.25 10.38
CA TYR A 187 -22.13 0.23 9.57
C TYR A 187 -22.66 0.84 8.26
N PRO A 188 -23.18 2.08 8.30
CA PRO A 188 -23.77 2.74 7.13
C PRO A 188 -22.80 2.91 5.94
N ASN A 189 -21.50 2.90 6.22
CA ASN A 189 -20.44 3.02 5.21
C ASN A 189 -19.96 1.64 4.70
N ALA A 190 -20.57 0.53 5.12
CA ALA A 190 -20.24 -0.77 4.58
C ALA A 190 -20.65 -0.84 3.10
N ARG A 191 -19.72 -1.30 2.25
CA ARG A 191 -20.02 -1.64 0.85
C ARG A 191 -19.74 -3.07 0.53
N GLU A 192 -18.74 -3.66 1.17
CA GLU A 192 -18.31 -5.03 0.91
C GLU A 192 -18.45 -5.85 2.19
N VAL A 193 -18.97 -7.07 2.05
CA VAL A 193 -19.03 -8.03 3.14
C VAL A 193 -18.45 -9.37 2.68
N LEU A 194 -17.47 -9.85 3.43
CA LEU A 194 -16.87 -11.17 3.30
C LEU A 194 -17.59 -12.09 4.27
N VAL A 195 -18.31 -13.07 3.74
CA VAL A 195 -19.04 -14.07 4.52
C VAL A 195 -18.23 -15.36 4.47
N CYS A 196 -17.43 -15.61 5.51
CA CYS A 196 -16.52 -16.75 5.61
C CYS A 196 -17.20 -17.88 6.39
N SER A 197 -17.89 -18.78 5.68
CA SER A 197 -18.47 -20.01 6.22
C SER A 197 -18.67 -21.01 5.10
N SER A 198 -18.41 -22.29 5.37
CA SER A 198 -18.68 -23.38 4.44
C SER A 198 -20.14 -23.85 4.43
N ASP A 199 -21.00 -23.34 5.32
CA ASP A 199 -22.41 -23.74 5.36
C ASP A 199 -23.23 -23.07 4.25
N THR A 200 -24.05 -23.88 3.57
CA THR A 200 -25.04 -23.44 2.59
C THR A 200 -26.10 -22.50 3.16
N ILE A 201 -26.39 -22.58 4.46
CA ILE A 201 -27.37 -21.71 5.14
C ILE A 201 -26.98 -20.23 5.01
N MET A 202 -25.68 -19.92 4.93
CA MET A 202 -25.20 -18.54 4.75
C MET A 202 -25.62 -17.89 3.43
N THR A 203 -26.07 -18.67 2.44
CA THR A 203 -26.63 -18.15 1.19
C THR A 203 -27.79 -17.19 1.46
N ASN A 204 -28.61 -17.45 2.49
CA ASN A 204 -29.71 -16.58 2.89
C ASN A 204 -29.22 -15.22 3.40
N LEU A 205 -28.15 -15.22 4.20
CA LEU A 205 -27.51 -13.99 4.66
C LEU A 205 -26.90 -13.21 3.50
N CYS A 206 -26.18 -13.88 2.59
CA CYS A 206 -25.62 -13.27 1.39
C CYS A 206 -26.70 -12.59 0.55
N ASN A 207 -27.81 -13.28 0.28
CA ASN A 207 -28.93 -12.74 -0.48
C ASN A 207 -29.55 -11.52 0.21
N HIS A 208 -29.73 -11.57 1.53
CA HIS A 208 -30.27 -10.45 2.29
C HIS A 208 -29.36 -9.21 2.21
N LEU A 209 -28.05 -9.39 2.41
CA LEU A 209 -27.08 -8.30 2.35
C LEU A 209 -26.99 -7.72 0.92
N GLN A 210 -27.06 -8.55 -0.11
CA GLN A 210 -27.09 -8.11 -1.50
C GLN A 210 -28.34 -7.27 -1.81
N GLN A 211 -29.53 -7.67 -1.30
CA GLN A 211 -30.76 -6.87 -1.42
C GLN A 211 -30.64 -5.49 -0.75
N LYS A 212 -29.79 -5.36 0.27
CA LYS A 212 -29.44 -4.09 0.92
C LYS A 212 -28.37 -3.29 0.17
N GLY A 213 -27.97 -3.74 -1.02
CA GLY A 213 -27.02 -3.05 -1.89
C GLY A 213 -25.54 -3.25 -1.51
N LEU A 214 -25.23 -4.27 -0.71
CA LEU A 214 -23.85 -4.63 -0.36
C LEU A 214 -23.28 -5.62 -1.38
N TRP A 215 -22.01 -5.47 -1.73
CA TRP A 215 -21.24 -6.45 -2.49
C TRP A 215 -20.77 -7.57 -1.57
N ILE A 216 -20.96 -8.80 -2.00
CA ILE A 216 -20.74 -9.97 -1.17
C ILE A 216 -19.65 -10.82 -1.78
N TYR A 217 -18.67 -11.15 -0.95
CA TYR A 217 -17.70 -12.21 -1.21
C TYR A 217 -18.07 -13.37 -0.29
N GLN A 218 -18.61 -14.45 -0.85
CA GLN A 218 -18.89 -15.66 -0.08
C GLN A 218 -17.68 -16.58 -0.16
N ILE A 219 -17.11 -16.91 1.00
CA ILE A 219 -15.88 -17.68 1.11
C ILE A 219 -16.18 -19.03 1.75
N GLN A 220 -15.93 -20.10 0.99
CA GLN A 220 -16.11 -21.48 1.41
C GLN A 220 -14.79 -22.22 1.32
N LYS A 221 -14.55 -23.16 2.24
CA LYS A 221 -13.41 -24.07 2.15
C LYS A 221 -13.86 -25.44 1.69
N GLN A 222 -13.31 -25.90 0.58
CA GLN A 222 -13.47 -27.24 0.05
C GLN A 222 -12.12 -27.97 0.10
N GLY A 223 -11.93 -28.80 1.14
CA GLY A 223 -10.67 -29.51 1.37
C GLY A 223 -9.49 -28.54 1.52
N ASP A 224 -8.49 -28.66 0.63
CA ASP A 224 -7.31 -27.79 0.57
C ASP A 224 -7.49 -26.57 -0.35
N SER A 225 -8.72 -26.30 -0.79
CA SER A 225 -9.04 -25.14 -1.62
C SER A 225 -10.03 -24.20 -0.95
N LEU A 226 -9.90 -22.92 -1.27
CA LEU A 226 -10.74 -21.82 -0.86
C LEU A 226 -11.50 -21.33 -2.09
N GLU A 227 -12.82 -21.43 -2.05
CA GLU A 227 -13.71 -20.92 -3.08
C GLU A 227 -14.25 -19.57 -2.66
N ILE A 228 -14.17 -18.61 -3.58
CA ILE A 228 -14.62 -17.25 -3.38
C ILE A 228 -15.61 -16.92 -4.48
N PHE A 229 -16.88 -16.77 -4.11
CA PHE A 229 -17.93 -16.27 -4.98
C PHE A 229 -18.06 -14.76 -4.82
N ASN A 230 -18.02 -14.02 -5.93
CA ASN A 230 -18.23 -12.58 -5.98
C ASN A 230 -19.62 -12.27 -6.55
N SER A 231 -20.48 -11.65 -5.73
CA SER A 231 -21.87 -11.36 -6.12
C SER A 231 -22.01 -10.25 -7.16
N GLN A 232 -20.98 -9.43 -7.38
CA GLN A 232 -20.99 -8.38 -8.41
C GLN A 232 -20.70 -8.96 -9.80
N THR A 233 -19.74 -9.88 -9.90
CA THR A 233 -19.36 -10.50 -11.18
C THR A 233 -20.12 -11.80 -11.45
N ASN A 234 -20.80 -12.36 -10.43
CA ASN A 234 -21.40 -13.69 -10.44
C ASN A 234 -20.39 -14.78 -10.84
N GLN A 235 -19.13 -14.62 -10.42
CA GLN A 235 -18.06 -15.58 -10.68
C GLN A 235 -17.56 -16.20 -9.39
N THR A 236 -17.29 -17.50 -9.46
CA THR A 236 -16.60 -18.24 -8.40
C THR A 236 -15.16 -18.49 -8.83
N GLN A 237 -14.22 -18.15 -7.95
CA GLN A 237 -12.81 -18.42 -8.13
C GLN A 237 -12.34 -19.40 -7.05
N THR A 238 -11.53 -20.38 -7.45
CA THR A 238 -11.00 -21.40 -6.56
C THR A 238 -9.49 -21.25 -6.41
N PHE A 239 -9.02 -21.17 -5.16
CA PHE A 239 -7.62 -20.97 -4.80
C PHE A 239 -7.14 -22.13 -3.92
N LEU A 240 -5.99 -22.71 -4.23
CA LEU A 240 -5.37 -23.71 -3.35
C LEU A 240 -4.73 -23.01 -2.15
N LEU A 241 -5.03 -23.44 -0.92
CA LEU A 241 -4.49 -22.86 0.31
C LEU A 241 -2.94 -22.96 0.36
N ALA A 242 -2.37 -24.05 -0.16
CA ALA A 242 -0.92 -24.21 -0.30
C ALA A 242 -0.27 -23.16 -1.22
N SER A 243 -1.03 -22.63 -2.17
CA SER A 243 -0.58 -21.62 -3.12
C SER A 243 -0.68 -20.20 -2.55
N ILE A 244 -1.63 -19.93 -1.66
CA ILE A 244 -1.76 -18.63 -0.93
C ILE A 244 -0.50 -18.32 -0.13
N ALA A 245 0.18 -19.35 0.39
CA ALA A 245 1.44 -19.20 1.12
C ALA A 245 2.65 -18.83 0.23
N ASN A 246 2.56 -18.99 -1.09
CA ASN A 246 3.68 -18.99 -2.02
C ASN A 246 3.44 -18.15 -3.30
N PHE A 247 2.51 -17.19 -3.29
CA PHE A 247 2.33 -16.32 -4.47
C PHE A 247 3.66 -15.58 -4.76
N PRO A 248 4.22 -15.74 -5.97
CA PRO A 248 5.44 -15.04 -6.35
C PRO A 248 5.15 -13.54 -6.44
N SER A 249 6.12 -12.68 -6.12
CA SER A 249 6.04 -11.25 -6.43
C SER A 249 5.85 -11.04 -7.94
N ILE A 250 5.44 -9.84 -8.38
CA ILE A 250 5.29 -9.54 -9.81
C ILE A 250 6.58 -9.85 -10.58
N GLU A 251 7.73 -9.36 -10.10
CA GLU A 251 9.04 -9.62 -10.69
C GLU A 251 9.41 -11.11 -10.69
N GLU A 252 9.12 -11.82 -9.60
CA GLU A 252 9.40 -13.25 -9.50
C GLU A 252 8.52 -14.05 -10.47
N PHE A 253 7.26 -13.66 -10.61
CA PHE A 253 6.34 -14.25 -11.59
C PHE A 253 6.83 -14.01 -13.02
N VAL A 254 7.23 -12.77 -13.35
CA VAL A 254 7.80 -12.44 -14.65
C VAL A 254 9.04 -13.29 -14.93
N ARG A 255 9.97 -13.39 -13.97
CA ARG A 255 11.18 -14.22 -14.09
C ARG A 255 10.87 -15.69 -14.33
N GLN A 256 9.90 -16.25 -13.60
CA GLN A 256 9.48 -17.65 -13.75
C GLN A 256 8.89 -17.92 -15.14
N ILE A 257 8.12 -16.98 -15.69
CA ILE A 257 7.57 -17.08 -17.04
C ILE A 257 8.67 -16.93 -18.09
N GLU A 258 9.64 -16.03 -17.90
CA GLU A 258 10.82 -15.90 -18.77
C GLU A 258 11.63 -17.20 -18.81
N GLU A 259 11.91 -17.81 -17.65
CA GLU A 259 12.63 -19.08 -17.54
C GLU A 259 11.90 -20.23 -18.25
N ILE A 260 10.58 -20.36 -18.08
CA ILE A 260 9.79 -21.39 -18.76
C ILE A 260 9.77 -21.15 -20.26
N THR A 261 9.57 -19.90 -20.69
CA THR A 261 9.53 -19.55 -22.11
C THR A 261 10.87 -19.87 -22.77
N GLN A 262 11.98 -19.52 -22.12
CA GLN A 262 13.33 -19.80 -22.63
C GLN A 262 13.64 -21.30 -22.66
N LEU A 263 13.24 -22.04 -21.62
CA LEU A 263 13.40 -23.50 -21.58
C LEU A 263 12.65 -24.17 -22.74
N GLU A 264 11.41 -23.75 -22.99
CA GLU A 264 10.59 -24.25 -24.09
C GLU A 264 11.18 -23.88 -25.46
N GLN A 265 11.67 -22.66 -25.64
CA GLN A 265 12.33 -22.22 -26.88
C GLN A 265 13.55 -23.09 -27.20
N ASN A 266 14.38 -23.35 -26.19
CA ASN A 266 15.58 -24.17 -26.31
C ASN A 266 15.23 -25.65 -26.58
N THR A 267 14.17 -26.17 -25.96
CA THR A 267 13.76 -27.58 -26.08
C THR A 267 13.13 -27.89 -27.43
N LYS A 268 12.32 -26.97 -27.97
CA LYS A 268 11.63 -27.13 -29.26
C LYS A 268 12.43 -26.59 -30.45
N GLY A 269 13.55 -25.91 -30.22
CA GLY A 269 14.34 -25.25 -31.27
C GLY A 269 13.56 -24.17 -32.02
N SER A 270 12.49 -23.64 -31.42
CA SER A 270 11.59 -22.64 -32.01
C SER A 270 11.55 -21.43 -31.11
N SER A 271 11.73 -20.24 -31.68
CA SER A 271 11.58 -18.99 -30.92
C SER A 271 10.15 -18.75 -30.45
N TRP A 272 9.15 -19.34 -31.12
CA TRP A 272 7.74 -19.18 -30.77
C TRP A 272 7.26 -20.37 -29.94
N VAL A 273 6.73 -20.08 -28.74
CA VAL A 273 6.18 -21.06 -27.81
C VAL A 273 4.70 -20.82 -27.63
N LYS A 274 3.88 -21.88 -27.58
CA LYS A 274 2.45 -21.73 -27.33
C LYS A 274 2.19 -21.35 -25.88
N LEU A 275 1.22 -20.46 -25.65
CA LEU A 275 0.81 -20.05 -24.31
C LEU A 275 0.28 -21.24 -23.47
N SER A 276 -0.32 -22.24 -24.12
CA SER A 276 -0.79 -23.47 -23.49
C SER A 276 0.37 -24.26 -22.87
N ASP A 277 1.49 -24.39 -23.60
CA ASP A 277 2.71 -25.06 -23.14
C ASP A 277 3.31 -24.32 -21.93
N ILE A 278 3.43 -22.99 -22.01
CA ILE A 278 3.94 -22.15 -20.90
C ILE A 278 3.03 -22.30 -19.68
N SER A 279 1.71 -22.25 -19.88
CA SER A 279 0.72 -22.38 -18.80
C SER A 279 0.78 -23.76 -18.14
N GLN A 280 0.96 -24.82 -18.92
CA GLN A 280 1.08 -26.18 -18.43
C GLN A 280 2.37 -26.35 -17.63
N HIS A 281 3.51 -25.91 -18.15
CA HIS A 281 4.79 -25.98 -17.44
C HIS A 281 4.81 -25.13 -16.16
N PHE A 282 4.19 -23.96 -16.19
CA PHE A 282 4.03 -23.12 -15.00
C PHE A 282 3.21 -23.83 -13.92
N ARG A 283 2.09 -24.46 -14.32
CA ARG A 283 1.25 -25.26 -13.42
C ARG A 283 1.98 -26.45 -12.84
N ASP A 284 2.71 -27.19 -13.67
CA ASP A 284 3.40 -28.40 -13.23
C ASP A 284 4.53 -28.09 -12.26
N ARG A 285 5.26 -26.98 -12.49
CA ARG A 285 6.41 -26.56 -11.68
C ARG A 285 6.02 -25.84 -10.40
N TYR A 286 5.08 -24.90 -10.45
CA TYR A 286 4.75 -24.01 -9.33
C TYR A 286 3.42 -24.32 -8.65
N LYS A 287 2.68 -25.33 -9.15
CA LYS A 287 1.34 -25.71 -8.64
C LYS A 287 0.35 -24.53 -8.59
N LEU A 288 0.56 -23.56 -9.47
CA LEU A 288 -0.21 -22.33 -9.65
C LEU A 288 -0.53 -22.20 -11.14
N THR A 289 -1.70 -21.68 -11.50
CA THR A 289 -1.97 -21.31 -12.90
C THR A 289 -1.60 -19.85 -13.15
N ILE A 290 -1.18 -19.54 -14.38
CA ILE A 290 -0.93 -18.15 -14.80
C ILE A 290 -2.17 -17.28 -14.55
N SER A 291 -3.36 -17.80 -14.86
CA SER A 291 -4.63 -17.09 -14.60
C SER A 291 -4.84 -16.76 -13.13
N GLN A 292 -4.50 -17.67 -12.20
CA GLN A 292 -4.62 -17.41 -10.76
C GLN A 292 -3.65 -16.32 -10.29
N VAL A 293 -2.43 -16.29 -10.82
CA VAL A 293 -1.44 -15.25 -10.47
C VAL A 293 -1.82 -13.91 -11.10
N VAL A 294 -2.30 -13.91 -12.35
CA VAL A 294 -2.77 -12.70 -13.02
C VAL A 294 -3.99 -12.13 -12.33
N SER A 295 -4.99 -12.94 -11.98
CA SER A 295 -6.18 -12.47 -11.24
C SER A 295 -5.85 -11.95 -9.85
N TYR A 296 -4.78 -12.47 -9.22
CA TYR A 296 -4.33 -11.99 -7.91
C TYR A 296 -3.75 -10.57 -7.98
N TYR A 297 -3.01 -10.22 -9.04
CA TYR A 297 -2.42 -8.89 -9.21
C TYR A 297 -3.28 -7.92 -10.04
N TRP A 298 -4.13 -8.44 -10.92
CA TRP A 298 -4.92 -7.71 -11.89
C TRP A 298 -6.29 -8.39 -12.07
N SER A 299 -7.26 -8.02 -11.22
CA SER A 299 -8.57 -8.67 -11.08
C SER A 299 -9.46 -8.68 -12.33
N ASP A 300 -9.22 -7.78 -13.29
CA ASP A 300 -9.96 -7.70 -14.55
C ASP A 300 -9.21 -8.34 -15.75
N ASN A 301 -7.98 -8.82 -15.55
CA ASN A 301 -7.11 -9.27 -16.64
C ASN A 301 -7.13 -10.79 -16.81
N LYS A 302 -7.14 -11.25 -18.07
CA LYS A 302 -6.93 -12.66 -18.42
C LYS A 302 -5.45 -12.94 -18.55
N ALA A 303 -5.06 -14.22 -18.45
CA ALA A 303 -3.67 -14.64 -18.61
C ALA A 303 -2.99 -14.11 -19.88
N LYS A 304 -3.73 -13.98 -20.99
CA LYS A 304 -3.22 -13.39 -22.24
C LYS A 304 -2.89 -11.89 -22.12
N ASP A 305 -3.64 -11.15 -21.31
CA ASP A 305 -3.51 -9.69 -21.20
C ASP A 305 -2.20 -9.35 -20.48
N PHE A 306 -1.76 -10.20 -19.56
CA PHE A 306 -0.43 -10.12 -18.92
C PHE A 306 0.73 -10.05 -19.93
N PHE A 307 0.68 -10.85 -21.00
CA PHE A 307 1.73 -10.87 -22.04
C PHE A 307 1.59 -9.68 -23.00
N ILE A 308 0.36 -9.29 -23.33
CA ILE A 308 0.08 -8.18 -24.26
C ILE A 308 0.50 -6.84 -23.66
N GLU A 309 0.29 -6.64 -22.36
CA GLU A 309 0.60 -5.40 -21.65
C GLU A 309 2.10 -5.21 -21.33
N ARG A 310 2.95 -6.20 -21.66
CA ARG A 310 4.41 -6.19 -21.40
C ARG A 310 5.24 -6.41 -22.67
N PRO A 311 5.08 -5.58 -23.71
CA PRO A 311 5.82 -5.73 -24.97
C PRO A 311 7.34 -5.59 -24.80
N GLU A 312 7.81 -4.98 -23.72
CA GLU A 312 9.24 -4.85 -23.38
C GLU A 312 9.89 -6.17 -22.93
N ARG A 313 9.09 -7.18 -22.59
CA ARG A 313 9.57 -8.52 -22.18
C ARG A 313 9.07 -9.64 -23.09
N PHE A 314 7.80 -9.58 -23.49
CA PHE A 314 7.16 -10.65 -24.25
C PHE A 314 6.65 -10.11 -25.59
N VAL A 315 6.96 -10.82 -26.68
CA VAL A 315 6.33 -10.55 -27.97
C VAL A 315 5.27 -11.61 -28.20
N VAL A 316 4.05 -11.16 -28.45
CA VAL A 316 2.88 -12.02 -28.64
C VAL A 316 2.51 -12.04 -30.12
N HIS A 317 2.31 -13.23 -30.66
CA HIS A 317 1.82 -13.45 -32.02
C HIS A 317 0.54 -14.27 -32.00
N LYS A 318 -0.42 -13.89 -32.86
CA LYS A 318 -1.68 -14.60 -33.05
C LYS A 318 -1.93 -14.76 -34.54
N THR A 319 -2.14 -15.98 -34.99
CA THR A 319 -2.30 -16.31 -36.42
C THR A 319 -3.74 -16.11 -36.93
N SER A 320 -4.75 -16.04 -36.06
CA SER A 320 -6.14 -15.63 -36.36
C SER A 320 -6.91 -15.31 -35.06
N GLU A 321 -8.10 -14.73 -35.12
CA GLU A 321 -8.89 -14.41 -33.91
C GLU A 321 -9.30 -15.62 -33.07
N SER A 322 -9.37 -16.82 -33.65
CA SER A 322 -9.65 -18.09 -32.94
C SER A 322 -8.41 -18.93 -32.67
N SER A 323 -7.23 -18.49 -33.13
CA SER A 323 -5.99 -19.26 -33.00
C SER A 323 -5.33 -19.11 -31.63
N GLU A 324 -4.58 -20.16 -31.29
CA GLU A 324 -3.70 -20.23 -30.13
C GLU A 324 -2.67 -19.08 -30.13
N LEU A 325 -2.41 -18.53 -28.93
CA LEU A 325 -1.45 -17.45 -28.71
C LEU A 325 -0.04 -18.01 -28.63
N TYR A 326 0.88 -17.41 -29.38
CA TYR A 326 2.30 -17.69 -29.34
C TYR A 326 3.03 -16.56 -28.63
N VAL A 327 3.96 -16.91 -27.75
CA VAL A 327 4.79 -15.99 -26.96
C VAL A 327 6.25 -16.29 -27.29
N THR A 328 7.05 -15.23 -27.45
CA THR A 328 8.51 -15.33 -27.53
C THR A 328 9.15 -14.34 -26.56
N PHE A 329 10.30 -14.75 -26.04
CA PHE A 329 11.22 -13.93 -25.28
C PHE A 329 12.51 -13.76 -26.10
N PHE A 330 12.92 -12.52 -26.37
CA PHE A 330 14.19 -12.22 -27.04
C PHE A 330 15.22 -11.77 -26.01
N GLN A 331 16.19 -12.63 -25.71
CA GLN A 331 17.31 -12.26 -24.85
C GLN A 331 18.17 -11.25 -25.62
N SER A 332 18.25 -10.00 -25.14
CA SER A 332 19.22 -9.04 -25.67
C SER A 332 20.59 -9.66 -25.47
N GLN A 333 21.29 -9.98 -26.56
CA GLN A 333 22.65 -10.51 -26.49
C GLN A 333 23.52 -9.48 -25.78
N SER A 334 23.79 -9.71 -24.50
CA SER A 334 24.93 -9.12 -23.82
C SER A 334 26.15 -9.61 -24.56
N THR A 335 26.84 -8.69 -25.22
CA THR A 335 28.12 -8.92 -25.86
C THR A 335 29.05 -9.64 -24.88
N SER A 336 29.45 -10.83 -25.30
CA SER A 336 30.43 -11.69 -24.66
C SER A 336 31.81 -11.02 -24.54
N SER A 337 32.57 -11.55 -23.58
CA SER A 337 34.03 -11.52 -23.39
C SER A 337 34.71 -10.23 -22.93
N PHE A 338 34.99 -10.15 -21.62
CA PHE A 338 36.30 -9.71 -21.12
C PHE A 338 36.83 -10.70 -20.08
N ASP A 339 38.10 -11.03 -20.23
CA ASP A 339 38.89 -12.12 -19.69
C ASP A 339 39.09 -12.04 -18.15
N PRO A 340 38.95 -13.13 -17.37
CA PRO A 340 39.29 -13.17 -15.96
C PRO A 340 40.75 -13.59 -15.79
N SER A 341 41.70 -12.66 -15.96
CA SER A 341 43.11 -12.91 -15.60
C SER A 341 43.86 -11.62 -15.27
N ALA A 342 44.40 -11.57 -14.05
CA ALA A 342 45.37 -10.62 -13.48
C ALA A 342 44.78 -9.46 -12.61
N PRO A 343 45.56 -8.93 -11.64
CA PRO A 343 45.40 -9.25 -10.23
C PRO A 343 44.89 -8.08 -9.37
N ILE A 344 44.43 -8.43 -8.18
CA ILE A 344 43.98 -7.55 -7.10
C ILE A 344 45.09 -6.57 -6.69
N LEU A 345 44.76 -5.28 -6.63
CA LEU A 345 45.34 -4.34 -5.68
C LEU A 345 44.22 -3.60 -4.96
N THR A 346 44.23 -3.80 -3.64
CA THR A 346 43.46 -3.12 -2.61
C THR A 346 43.80 -1.64 -2.54
N GLU A 347 42.79 -0.78 -2.37
CA GLU A 347 42.91 0.40 -1.52
C GLU A 347 41.55 0.79 -0.93
N GLU A 348 41.62 1.39 0.25
CA GLU A 348 40.67 1.37 1.35
C GLU A 348 39.45 2.32 1.23
N GLU A 349 38.43 1.96 2.01
CA GLU A 349 37.45 2.81 2.69
C GLU A 349 36.66 3.87 1.90
N LYS A 350 35.37 3.56 1.64
CA LYS A 350 34.29 4.55 1.78
C LYS A 350 32.91 3.92 2.03
N SER A 351 32.50 4.04 3.29
CA SER A 351 31.13 4.21 3.80
C SER A 351 29.96 3.65 2.98
N SER A 352 29.41 2.56 3.54
CA SER A 352 28.05 2.08 3.40
C SER A 352 26.96 3.17 3.27
N SER A 353 26.14 3.09 2.23
CA SER A 353 24.80 3.69 2.22
C SER A 353 23.79 2.81 1.47
N GLU A 354 23.03 2.05 2.27
CA GLU A 354 21.62 1.68 2.10
C GLU A 354 21.00 1.67 0.68
N ASN A 355 20.99 0.50 0.04
CA ASN A 355 20.02 0.14 -1.00
C ASN A 355 18.64 -0.17 -0.38
N SER A 356 18.07 0.80 0.34
CA SER A 356 16.67 0.73 0.74
C SER A 356 15.79 1.14 -0.45
N PRO A 357 14.72 0.40 -0.78
CA PRO A 357 13.82 0.78 -1.86
C PRO A 357 13.17 2.14 -1.56
N ILE A 358 13.21 3.06 -2.53
CA ILE A 358 12.57 4.37 -2.41
C ILE A 358 11.06 4.14 -2.24
N SER A 359 10.55 4.47 -1.06
CA SER A 359 9.21 4.08 -0.57
C SER A 359 8.22 5.24 -0.49
N SER A 360 8.66 6.48 -0.71
CA SER A 360 7.77 7.66 -0.68
C SER A 360 8.23 8.79 -1.61
N ALA A 361 7.27 9.67 -1.94
CA ALA A 361 7.53 10.89 -2.71
C ALA A 361 8.57 11.80 -2.02
N TRP A 362 8.49 11.95 -0.69
CA TRP A 362 9.43 12.75 0.08
C TRP A 362 10.85 12.18 0.04
N GLN A 363 11.01 10.85 0.15
CA GLN A 363 12.32 10.21 0.00
C GLN A 363 12.91 10.51 -1.39
N LEU A 364 12.09 10.41 -2.44
CA LEU A 364 12.49 10.77 -3.80
C LEU A 364 12.90 12.26 -3.90
N GLU A 365 12.15 13.18 -3.27
CA GLU A 365 12.50 14.60 -3.24
C GLU A 365 13.85 14.86 -2.56
N GLN A 366 14.11 14.26 -1.39
CA GLN A 366 15.38 14.43 -0.67
C GLN A 366 16.57 13.90 -1.46
N ILE A 367 16.39 12.74 -2.11
CA ILE A 367 17.41 12.15 -2.98
C ILE A 367 17.72 13.09 -4.16
N LEU A 368 16.69 13.65 -4.79
CA LEU A 368 16.86 14.58 -5.90
C LEU A 368 17.49 15.91 -5.46
N LEU A 369 17.17 16.42 -4.27
CA LEU A 369 17.84 17.58 -3.69
C LEU A 369 19.34 17.32 -3.47
N GLN A 370 19.68 16.14 -2.97
CA GLN A 370 21.08 15.75 -2.79
C GLN A 370 21.80 15.59 -4.13
N ALA A 371 21.16 15.02 -5.14
CA ALA A 371 21.71 14.91 -6.48
C ALA A 371 21.92 16.29 -7.13
N ILE A 372 21.00 17.25 -6.93
CA ILE A 372 21.21 18.64 -7.40
C ILE A 372 22.39 19.29 -6.68
N LYS A 373 22.52 19.11 -5.36
CA LYS A 373 23.69 19.63 -4.60
C LYS A 373 25.01 19.05 -5.10
N ASN A 374 25.03 17.78 -5.51
CA ASN A 374 26.22 17.15 -6.09
C ASN A 374 26.53 17.67 -7.50
N LEU A 375 25.50 18.05 -8.26
CA LEU A 375 25.63 18.53 -9.64
C LEU A 375 25.86 20.05 -9.76
N THR A 376 25.75 20.81 -8.68
CA THR A 376 25.84 22.27 -8.67
C THR A 376 26.91 22.75 -7.71
N SER A 377 27.70 23.75 -8.10
CA SER A 377 28.78 24.26 -7.24
C SER A 377 28.30 25.37 -6.31
N LYS A 378 27.13 25.98 -6.60
CA LYS A 378 26.52 27.03 -5.78
C LYS A 378 25.03 26.77 -5.50
N PRO A 379 24.52 27.12 -4.30
CA PRO A 379 23.09 27.09 -4.02
C PRO A 379 22.30 27.95 -5.02
N GLY A 380 21.21 27.41 -5.56
CA GLY A 380 20.36 28.11 -6.54
C GLY A 380 20.85 28.07 -7.99
N GLU A 381 21.96 27.38 -8.28
CA GLU A 381 22.43 27.13 -9.64
C GLU A 381 21.55 26.10 -10.36
N PHE A 382 21.29 26.32 -11.65
CA PHE A 382 20.41 25.48 -12.46
C PHE A 382 21.16 24.36 -13.18
N THR A 383 20.82 23.11 -12.86
CA THR A 383 21.27 21.93 -13.61
C THR A 383 20.20 21.48 -14.62
N SER A 384 20.58 20.78 -15.68
CA SER A 384 19.61 20.23 -16.64
C SER A 384 18.88 19.02 -16.05
N VAL A 385 17.58 18.89 -16.30
CA VAL A 385 16.76 17.77 -15.83
C VAL A 385 17.28 16.42 -16.35
N GLU A 386 17.88 16.38 -17.54
CA GLU A 386 18.48 15.18 -18.12
C GLU A 386 19.72 14.72 -17.35
N LYS A 387 20.59 15.66 -16.93
CA LYS A 387 21.75 15.34 -16.07
C LYS A 387 21.32 14.86 -14.69
N LEU A 388 20.27 15.47 -14.13
CA LEU A 388 19.71 15.03 -12.85
C LEU A 388 19.14 13.61 -12.93
N ALA A 389 18.40 13.30 -14.00
CA ALA A 389 17.90 11.94 -14.25
C ALA A 389 19.04 10.92 -14.44
N GLY A 390 20.11 11.33 -15.12
CA GLY A 390 21.31 10.51 -15.32
C GLY A 390 22.05 10.21 -14.02
N GLU A 391 22.28 11.23 -13.18
CA GLU A 391 22.94 11.06 -11.88
C GLU A 391 22.09 10.17 -10.94
N PHE A 392 20.78 10.38 -10.91
CA PHE A 392 19.85 9.51 -10.19
C PHE A 392 19.96 8.05 -10.66
N SER A 393 19.91 7.82 -11.98
CA SER A 393 20.00 6.46 -12.54
C SER A 393 21.34 5.80 -12.27
N LYS A 394 22.43 6.57 -12.20
CA LYS A 394 23.76 6.08 -11.85
C LYS A 394 23.84 5.66 -10.38
N GLN A 395 23.20 6.42 -9.50
CA GLN A 395 23.23 6.17 -8.06
C GLN A 395 22.31 5.02 -7.63
N TYR A 396 21.17 4.82 -8.30
CA TYR A 396 20.13 3.88 -7.87
C TYR A 396 19.85 2.73 -8.85
N GLY A 397 20.52 2.69 -10.01
CA GLY A 397 20.36 1.62 -11.01
C GLY A 397 18.99 1.59 -11.71
N GLU A 398 18.10 2.53 -11.39
CA GLU A 398 16.77 2.67 -11.99
C GLU A 398 16.48 4.12 -12.39
N GLY A 399 15.74 4.31 -13.49
CA GLY A 399 15.38 5.66 -13.96
C GLY A 399 14.31 6.29 -13.08
N VAL A 400 14.41 7.60 -12.84
CA VAL A 400 13.49 8.34 -11.95
C VAL A 400 12.01 8.20 -12.34
N THR A 401 11.72 8.08 -13.65
CA THR A 401 10.36 7.86 -14.16
C THR A 401 9.79 6.50 -13.75
N LYS A 402 10.64 5.47 -13.57
CA LYS A 402 10.20 4.16 -13.05
C LYS A 402 9.83 4.28 -11.57
N VAL A 403 10.59 5.06 -10.80
CA VAL A 403 10.31 5.31 -9.38
C VAL A 403 9.01 6.11 -9.20
N LEU A 404 8.78 7.13 -10.01
CA LEU A 404 7.52 7.89 -10.01
C LEU A 404 6.30 6.98 -10.27
N LYS A 405 6.39 6.07 -11.25
CA LYS A 405 5.34 5.08 -11.53
C LYS A 405 5.12 4.11 -10.36
N ARG A 406 6.19 3.62 -9.73
CA ARG A 406 6.11 2.72 -8.56
C ARG A 406 5.43 3.40 -7.37
N LEU A 407 5.67 4.69 -7.18
CA LEU A 407 5.08 5.50 -6.11
C LEU A 407 3.66 5.99 -6.43
N GLN A 408 3.05 5.57 -7.55
CA GLN A 408 1.75 6.06 -8.04
C GLN A 408 1.69 7.59 -8.17
N LEU A 409 2.82 8.20 -8.50
CA LEU A 409 2.92 9.62 -8.81
C LEU A 409 2.73 9.76 -10.32
N ASP A 410 1.49 9.92 -10.78
CA ASP A 410 1.05 9.99 -12.19
C ASP A 410 1.57 11.22 -12.99
N ASN A 411 2.67 11.82 -12.52
CA ASN A 411 3.28 13.00 -13.09
C ASN A 411 4.59 12.63 -13.80
N THR A 412 4.78 13.16 -15.02
CA THR A 412 6.08 13.12 -15.71
C THR A 412 7.16 13.76 -14.83
N PHE A 413 8.43 13.38 -14.98
CA PHE A 413 9.52 13.89 -14.11
C PHE A 413 9.53 15.42 -13.96
N THR A 414 9.30 16.15 -15.05
CA THR A 414 9.18 17.62 -15.03
C THR A 414 7.96 18.12 -14.25
N LYS A 415 6.82 17.43 -14.33
CA LYS A 415 5.60 17.76 -13.57
C LYS A 415 5.78 17.45 -12.08
N PHE A 416 6.47 16.37 -11.75
CA PHE A 416 6.82 16.04 -10.37
C PHE A 416 7.69 17.13 -9.75
N LEU A 417 8.74 17.55 -10.46
CA LEU A 417 9.58 18.65 -10.02
C LEU A 417 8.77 19.96 -9.89
N GLN A 418 7.80 20.22 -10.78
CA GLN A 418 6.93 21.40 -10.71
C GLN A 418 5.94 21.36 -9.54
N SER A 419 5.49 20.16 -9.13
CA SER A 419 4.57 20.01 -8.00
C SER A 419 5.22 20.19 -6.64
N SER A 420 6.57 20.14 -6.58
CA SER A 420 7.31 20.32 -5.34
C SER A 420 7.71 21.78 -5.13
N GLN A 421 7.58 22.26 -3.89
CA GLN A 421 8.06 23.61 -3.51
C GLN A 421 9.59 23.67 -3.36
N HIS A 422 10.25 22.51 -3.36
CA HIS A 422 11.70 22.38 -3.17
C HIS A 422 12.50 22.52 -4.49
N PHE A 423 11.82 22.61 -5.63
CA PHE A 423 12.46 22.73 -6.94
C PHE A 423 11.94 23.95 -7.70
N LYS A 424 12.86 24.67 -8.35
CA LYS A 424 12.53 25.75 -9.29
C LYS A 424 12.88 25.28 -10.70
N LEU A 425 11.87 25.14 -11.56
CA LEU A 425 12.10 24.85 -12.98
C LEU A 425 12.17 26.12 -13.82
N GLN A 426 13.10 26.12 -14.78
CA GLN A 426 13.19 27.09 -15.85
C GLN A 426 13.20 26.35 -17.18
N LYS A 427 12.39 26.81 -18.13
CA LYS A 427 12.40 26.30 -19.50
C LYS A 427 13.54 26.96 -20.28
N ASP A 428 14.41 26.16 -20.87
CA ASP A 428 15.56 26.61 -21.68
C ASP A 428 15.43 26.00 -23.08
N GLY A 429 14.74 26.71 -23.98
CA GLY A 429 14.41 26.22 -25.31
C GLY A 429 13.50 24.98 -25.29
N LYS A 430 14.02 23.83 -25.75
CA LYS A 430 13.31 22.53 -25.79
C LYS A 430 13.50 21.68 -24.52
N SER A 431 14.41 22.06 -23.60
CA SER A 431 14.71 21.32 -22.38
C SER A 431 14.35 22.09 -21.11
N TYR A 432 14.37 21.41 -19.97
CA TYR A 432 14.10 22.00 -18.66
C TYR A 432 15.37 22.00 -17.81
N ARG A 433 15.56 23.08 -17.06
CA ARG A 433 16.59 23.19 -16.02
C ARG A 433 15.92 23.31 -14.67
N VAL A 434 16.56 22.76 -13.65
CA VAL A 434 16.07 22.68 -12.28
C VAL A 434 17.15 23.16 -11.31
N ALA A 435 16.74 23.94 -10.32
CA ALA A 435 17.56 24.32 -9.18
C ALA A 435 16.82 23.94 -7.88
N ALA A 436 17.57 23.61 -6.83
CA ALA A 436 17.00 23.50 -5.49
C ALA A 436 16.62 24.90 -5.01
N THR A 437 15.40 25.08 -4.51
CA THR A 437 15.03 26.29 -3.77
C THR A 437 15.69 26.23 -2.39
N ALA A 438 16.24 27.36 -1.93
CA ALA A 438 16.66 27.46 -0.55
C ALA A 438 15.42 27.36 0.36
N PRO A 439 15.53 26.75 1.55
CA PRO A 439 14.44 26.65 2.51
C PRO A 439 13.90 28.02 2.95
#